data_AF-A0A7Y5KBN7-F1
#
_entry.id   AF-A0A7Y5KBN7-F1
#
_cell.length_a   1.000
_cell.length_b   1.000
_cell.length_c   1.000
_cell.angle_alpha   90.00
_cell.angle_beta   90.00
_cell.angle_gamma   90.00
#
_symmetry.space_group_name_H-M   'P 1'
#
loop_
_entity.id
_entity.type
_entity.pdbx_description
1 polymer ?
#
loop_
_entity_poly.entity_id
_entity_poly.type
_entity_poly.pdbx_seq_one_letter_code
_entity_poly.pdbx_strand_id
1 'polypeptide(L)'
;MSRIETLKAPLPSALPEHEAEAIIPHIIKIGQLSKLQDDWDSYGGKAVALEVCKKAAKFLYISFKELSVEGDAAYMPFIAPANDGSIVFEWRANKAELIVVFRNNAELEVEYLTVQKADNGESEKEGKFESATAFVQAVRWFSMNVNQA
;
A
#
# COMPACT_ATOMS: atom_id res chain seq x y z
N MET A 1 16.21 31.28 2.75
CA MET A 1 17.38 30.39 2.69
C MET A 1 17.21 29.33 3.78
N SER A 2 16.46 28.27 3.49
CA SER A 2 16.94 26.91 3.16
C SER A 2 17.86 26.30 4.24
N ARG A 3 17.24 25.50 5.11
CA ARG A 3 17.93 24.50 5.95
C ARG A 3 17.41 23.14 5.50
N ILE A 4 18.06 22.58 4.49
CA ILE A 4 17.86 21.18 4.10
C ILE A 4 18.59 20.35 5.15
N GLU A 5 17.88 19.94 6.19
CA GLU A 5 18.34 18.85 7.04
C GLU A 5 18.16 17.55 6.26
N THR A 6 19.27 17.08 5.72
CA THR A 6 19.41 15.78 5.10
C THR A 6 19.01 14.71 6.10
N LEU A 7 17.91 14.00 5.85
CA LEU A 7 17.54 12.77 6.55
C LEU A 7 18.62 11.69 6.30
N LYS A 8 19.73 11.78 7.02
CA LYS A 8 20.70 10.70 7.26
C LYS A 8 20.28 9.92 8.50
N ALA A 9 19.03 9.48 8.56
CA ALA A 9 18.70 8.42 9.51
C ALA A 9 19.43 7.15 9.01
N PRO A 10 20.26 6.48 9.83
CA PRO A 10 20.78 5.17 9.47
C PRO A 10 19.57 4.26 9.19
N LEU A 11 19.67 3.41 8.16
CA LEU A 11 18.70 2.33 8.00
C LEU A 11 18.63 1.59 9.35
N PRO A 12 17.44 1.45 9.96
CA PRO A 12 17.34 0.69 11.18
C PRO A 12 17.91 -0.70 10.94
N SER A 13 18.62 -1.22 11.95
CA SER A 13 19.05 -2.62 11.99
C SER A 13 17.89 -3.50 11.54
N ALA A 14 18.19 -4.49 10.68
CA ALA A 14 17.24 -5.34 9.98
C ALA A 14 15.96 -5.64 10.78
N LEU A 15 14.82 -5.65 10.08
CA LEU A 15 13.53 -6.09 10.66
C LEU A 15 13.75 -7.38 11.46
N PRO A 16 13.17 -7.51 12.67
CA PRO A 16 13.13 -8.77 13.39
C PRO A 16 12.73 -9.93 12.45
N GLU A 17 13.35 -11.09 12.58
CA GLU A 17 13.22 -12.21 11.61
C GLU A 17 11.75 -12.59 11.33
N HIS A 18 10.91 -12.62 12.37
CA HIS A 18 9.46 -12.88 12.27
C HIS A 18 8.68 -11.80 11.51
N GLU A 19 9.13 -10.54 11.57
CA GLU A 19 8.54 -9.43 10.81
C GLU A 19 8.95 -9.50 9.33
N ALA A 20 10.21 -9.87 9.06
CA ALA A 20 10.69 -10.10 7.70
C ALA A 20 9.94 -11.26 7.01
N GLU A 21 9.67 -12.35 7.74
CA GLU A 21 8.92 -13.50 7.22
C GLU A 21 7.50 -13.13 6.73
N ALA A 22 6.83 -12.18 7.40
CA ALA A 22 5.47 -11.78 7.05
C ALA A 22 5.40 -10.94 5.75
N ILE A 23 6.36 -10.04 5.54
CA ILE A 23 6.33 -9.10 4.40
C ILE A 23 6.94 -9.68 3.12
N ILE A 24 7.95 -10.56 3.23
CA ILE A 24 8.67 -11.12 2.08
C ILE A 24 7.75 -11.74 1.01
N PRO A 25 6.75 -12.59 1.36
CA PRO A 25 5.85 -13.17 0.36
C PRO A 25 5.10 -12.13 -0.47
N HIS A 26 4.73 -11.01 0.15
CA HIS A 26 4.00 -9.92 -0.51
C HIS A 26 4.92 -9.12 -1.43
N ILE A 27 6.17 -8.88 -1.05
CA ILE A 27 7.19 -8.26 -1.91
C ILE A 27 7.48 -9.16 -3.12
N ILE A 28 7.59 -10.47 -2.91
CA ILE A 28 7.74 -11.45 -4.01
C ILE A 28 6.54 -11.40 -4.95
N LYS A 29 5.31 -11.39 -4.39
CA LYS A 29 4.07 -11.28 -5.18
C LYS A 29 4.08 -10.03 -6.06
N ILE A 30 4.42 -8.86 -5.51
CA ILE A 30 4.54 -7.61 -6.28
C ILE A 30 5.57 -7.77 -7.41
N GLY A 31 6.73 -8.36 -7.12
CA GLY A 31 7.75 -8.64 -8.14
C GLY A 31 7.31 -9.63 -9.23
N GLN A 32 6.39 -10.56 -8.91
CA GLN A 32 5.81 -11.47 -9.89
C GLN A 32 4.82 -10.76 -10.84
N LEU A 33 4.16 -9.68 -10.39
CA LEU A 33 3.24 -8.93 -11.25
C LEU A 33 3.95 -8.31 -12.47
N SER A 34 5.22 -7.93 -12.35
CA SER A 34 5.98 -7.40 -13.50
C SER A 34 6.36 -8.46 -14.53
N LYS A 35 6.02 -9.73 -14.28
CA LYS A 35 6.22 -10.85 -15.23
C LYS A 35 4.94 -11.19 -15.99
N LEU A 36 3.82 -10.56 -15.65
CA LEU A 36 2.59 -10.69 -16.43
C LEU A 36 2.83 -10.18 -17.84
N GLN A 37 2.35 -10.94 -18.82
CA GLN A 37 2.32 -10.52 -20.21
C GLN A 37 1.08 -9.66 -20.44
N ASP A 38 1.03 -8.93 -21.55
CA ASP A 38 -0.21 -8.31 -21.99
C ASP A 38 -1.28 -9.40 -22.24
N ASP A 39 -2.54 -9.03 -22.06
CA ASP A 39 -3.72 -9.90 -22.12
C ASP A 39 -3.73 -11.05 -21.09
N TRP A 40 -3.11 -10.85 -19.93
CA TRP A 40 -3.04 -11.87 -18.86
C TRP A 40 -4.41 -12.31 -18.30
N ASP A 41 -5.46 -11.50 -18.50
CA ASP A 41 -6.82 -11.78 -18.06
C ASP A 41 -7.75 -12.22 -19.21
N SER A 42 -7.28 -12.30 -20.46
CA SER A 42 -8.11 -12.51 -21.67
C SER A 42 -9.11 -11.38 -21.98
N TYR A 43 -8.97 -10.23 -21.32
CA TYR A 43 -9.81 -9.04 -21.52
C TYR A 43 -8.97 -7.79 -21.83
N GLY A 44 -7.73 -7.98 -22.30
CA GLY A 44 -6.81 -6.89 -22.66
C GLY A 44 -6.04 -6.29 -21.49
N GLY A 45 -5.90 -7.01 -20.38
CA GLY A 45 -5.12 -6.59 -19.22
C GLY A 45 -3.66 -6.30 -19.58
N LYS A 46 -3.17 -5.11 -19.24
CA LYS A 46 -1.80 -4.69 -19.55
C LYS A 46 -0.78 -5.27 -18.57
N ALA A 47 0.43 -5.50 -19.05
CA ALA A 47 1.57 -5.84 -18.20
C ALA A 47 1.85 -4.73 -17.18
N VAL A 48 2.21 -5.12 -15.95
CA VAL A 48 2.56 -4.19 -14.89
C VAL A 48 4.01 -3.72 -15.05
N ALA A 49 4.23 -2.42 -15.17
CA ALA A 49 5.57 -1.87 -15.31
C ALA A 49 6.41 -2.08 -14.04
N LEU A 50 7.71 -2.38 -14.22
CA LEU A 50 8.63 -2.62 -13.10
C LEU A 50 8.70 -1.44 -12.12
N GLU A 51 8.59 -0.20 -12.61
CA GLU A 51 8.59 1.01 -11.76
C GLU A 51 7.35 1.10 -10.87
N VAL A 52 6.19 0.63 -11.33
CA VAL A 52 4.97 0.51 -10.51
C VAL A 52 5.20 -0.52 -9.40
N CYS A 53 5.78 -1.68 -9.73
CA CYS A 53 6.14 -2.69 -8.73
C CYS A 53 7.12 -2.17 -7.68
N LYS A 54 8.17 -1.43 -8.08
CA LYS A 54 9.12 -0.82 -7.14
C LYS A 54 8.43 0.18 -6.21
N LYS A 55 7.53 1.00 -6.74
CA LYS A 55 6.78 1.98 -5.95
C LYS A 55 5.83 1.30 -4.96
N ALA A 56 5.08 0.30 -5.42
CA ALA A 56 4.20 -0.51 -4.58
C ALA A 56 4.96 -1.25 -3.46
N ALA A 57 6.08 -1.89 -3.78
CA ALA A 57 6.92 -2.59 -2.80
C ALA A 57 7.49 -1.64 -1.73
N LYS A 58 7.93 -0.43 -2.14
CA LYS A 58 8.38 0.60 -1.21
C LYS A 58 7.28 1.03 -0.24
N PHE A 59 6.06 1.23 -0.75
CA PHE A 59 4.91 1.61 0.08
C PHE A 59 4.51 0.49 1.03
N LEU A 60 4.48 -0.76 0.56
CA LEU A 60 4.21 -1.92 1.41
C LEU A 60 5.19 -2.01 2.59
N TYR A 61 6.49 -1.80 2.33
CA TYR A 61 7.50 -1.77 3.39
C TYR A 61 7.27 -0.65 4.40
N ILE A 62 6.91 0.55 3.93
CA ILE A 62 6.58 1.68 4.81
C ILE A 62 5.34 1.36 5.65
N SER A 63 4.25 0.88 5.06
CA SER A 63 3.02 0.55 5.81
C SER A 63 3.29 -0.54 6.83
N PHE A 64 4.05 -1.57 6.46
CA PHE A 64 4.38 -2.66 7.35
C PHE A 64 5.15 -2.16 8.58
N LYS A 65 6.17 -1.32 8.38
CA LYS A 65 6.94 -0.73 9.49
C LYS A 65 6.08 0.11 10.43
N GLU A 66 5.12 0.84 9.90
CA GLU A 66 4.26 1.72 10.72
C GLU A 66 3.21 0.92 11.49
N LEU A 67 2.64 -0.13 10.90
CA LEU A 67 1.65 -1.00 11.54
C LEU A 67 2.27 -1.96 12.57
N SER A 68 3.50 -2.45 12.33
CA SER A 68 4.15 -3.42 13.21
C SER A 68 4.60 -2.82 14.55
N VAL A 69 4.84 -1.50 14.61
CA VAL A 69 5.28 -0.79 15.82
C VAL A 69 4.18 -0.74 16.89
N GLU A 70 2.91 -0.87 16.50
CA GLU A 70 1.77 -0.79 17.43
C GLU A 70 1.49 -2.12 18.16
N GLY A 71 2.26 -3.19 17.91
CA GLY A 71 2.11 -4.49 18.59
C GLY A 71 0.91 -5.31 18.10
N ASP A 72 0.12 -4.77 17.17
CA ASP A 72 -0.92 -5.48 16.45
C ASP A 72 -0.32 -6.29 15.31
N ALA A 73 -0.93 -7.43 14.98
CA ALA A 73 -0.56 -8.19 13.80
C ALA A 73 -0.70 -7.28 12.57
N ALA A 74 0.44 -6.97 11.92
CA ALA A 74 0.45 -6.03 10.80
C ALA A 74 -0.55 -6.46 9.73
N TYR A 75 -1.61 -5.68 9.55
CA TYR A 75 -2.62 -5.93 8.52
C TYR A 75 -1.95 -5.82 7.15
N MET A 76 -1.78 -6.95 6.48
CA MET A 76 -1.27 -7.00 5.12
C MET A 76 -2.39 -6.72 4.12
N PRO A 77 -2.16 -5.90 3.08
CA PRO A 77 -3.16 -5.71 2.05
C PRO A 77 -3.31 -6.97 1.21
N PHE A 78 -4.51 -7.18 0.69
CA PHE A 78 -4.66 -7.94 -0.55
C PHE A 78 -4.02 -7.14 -1.69
N ILE A 79 -3.22 -7.80 -2.53
CA ILE A 79 -2.48 -7.19 -3.62
C ILE A 79 -2.93 -7.79 -4.94
N ALA A 80 -3.35 -6.97 -5.91
CA ALA A 80 -3.75 -7.42 -7.24
C ALA A 80 -3.29 -6.46 -8.33
N PRO A 81 -3.03 -6.95 -9.56
CA PRO A 81 -2.88 -6.11 -10.74
C PRO A 81 -4.26 -5.57 -11.18
N ALA A 82 -4.29 -4.37 -11.75
CA ALA A 82 -5.43 -3.84 -12.48
C ALA A 82 -5.25 -4.04 -13.99
N ASN A 83 -6.35 -3.98 -14.74
CA ASN A 83 -6.34 -4.16 -16.20
C ASN A 83 -5.51 -3.09 -16.96
N ASP A 84 -5.28 -1.92 -16.37
CA ASP A 84 -4.48 -0.84 -16.95
C ASP A 84 -2.97 -0.96 -16.66
N GLY A 85 -2.55 -2.04 -15.99
CA GLY A 85 -1.17 -2.27 -15.56
C GLY A 85 -0.81 -1.60 -14.23
N SER A 86 -1.79 -1.00 -13.53
CA SER A 86 -1.63 -0.52 -12.15
C SER A 86 -1.59 -1.67 -11.14
N ILE A 87 -1.23 -1.37 -9.89
CA ILE A 87 -1.35 -2.30 -8.76
C ILE A 87 -2.35 -1.73 -7.76
N VAL A 88 -3.22 -2.58 -7.22
CA VAL A 88 -4.16 -2.24 -6.16
C VAL A 88 -3.78 -2.97 -4.88
N PHE A 89 -3.69 -2.22 -3.79
CA PHE A 89 -3.64 -2.73 -2.42
C PHE A 89 -4.99 -2.50 -1.77
N GLU A 90 -5.53 -3.53 -1.12
CA GLU A 90 -6.81 -3.47 -0.41
C GLU A 90 -6.64 -3.98 1.02
N TRP A 91 -6.87 -3.12 1.99
CA TRP A 91 -7.08 -3.49 3.38
C TRP A 91 -8.57 -3.47 3.66
N ARG A 92 -9.11 -4.56 4.21
CA ARG A 92 -10.53 -4.67 4.58
C ARG A 92 -10.70 -5.17 6.00
N ALA A 93 -11.57 -4.50 6.73
CA ALA A 93 -12.06 -4.88 8.04
C ALA A 93 -13.58 -4.63 8.10
N ASN A 94 -14.26 -5.14 9.14
CA ASN A 94 -15.71 -5.05 9.25
C ASN A 94 -16.24 -3.61 9.17
N LYS A 95 -15.51 -2.65 9.76
CA LYS A 95 -15.92 -1.23 9.85
C LYS A 95 -15.07 -0.27 8.99
N ALA A 96 -14.05 -0.77 8.31
CA ALA A 96 -13.11 0.08 7.59
C ALA A 96 -12.54 -0.62 6.36
N GLU A 97 -12.37 0.12 5.28
CA GLU A 97 -11.60 -0.29 4.11
C GLU A 97 -10.62 0.81 3.70
N LEU A 98 -9.45 0.41 3.25
CA LEU A 98 -8.46 1.28 2.61
C LEU A 98 -8.04 0.63 1.31
N ILE A 99 -8.27 1.32 0.20
CA ILE A 99 -7.83 0.93 -1.13
C ILE A 99 -6.75 1.91 -1.56
N VAL A 100 -5.63 1.40 -2.06
CA VAL A 100 -4.52 2.22 -2.57
C VAL A 100 -4.15 1.74 -3.96
N VAL A 101 -4.14 2.65 -4.93
CA VAL A 101 -3.89 2.34 -6.34
C VAL A 101 -2.59 3.00 -6.78
N PHE A 102 -1.65 2.18 -7.25
CA PHE A 102 -0.39 2.62 -7.84
C PHE A 102 -0.55 2.69 -9.36
N ARG A 103 -0.79 3.89 -9.88
CA ARG A 103 -1.14 4.11 -11.29
C ARG A 103 0.05 3.84 -12.21
N ASN A 104 -0.23 3.12 -13.29
CA ASN A 104 0.70 2.97 -14.41
C ASN A 104 0.59 4.16 -15.38
N ASN A 105 1.02 5.34 -14.92
CA ASN A 105 1.04 6.58 -15.72
C ASN A 105 2.42 7.25 -15.64
N ALA A 106 2.62 8.34 -16.40
CA ALA A 106 3.91 9.02 -16.49
C ALA A 106 4.43 9.56 -15.14
N GLU A 107 3.52 9.91 -14.23
CA GLU A 107 3.83 10.47 -12.91
C GLU A 107 3.87 9.39 -11.80
N LEU A 108 3.52 8.15 -12.15
CA LEU A 108 3.37 7.00 -11.25
C LEU A 108 2.48 7.33 -10.05
N GLU A 109 1.38 8.04 -10.24
CA GLU A 109 0.55 8.56 -9.15
C GLU A 109 0.09 7.46 -8.19
N VAL A 110 -0.13 7.83 -6.92
CA VAL A 110 -0.69 6.92 -5.93
C VAL A 110 -1.98 7.52 -5.40
N GLU A 111 -3.08 6.82 -5.60
CA GLU A 111 -4.41 7.22 -5.20
C GLU A 111 -4.88 6.37 -4.03
N TYR A 112 -5.86 6.89 -3.27
CA TYR A 112 -6.49 6.14 -2.21
C TYR A 112 -7.99 6.38 -2.15
N LEU A 113 -8.68 5.39 -1.57
CA LEU A 113 -10.05 5.46 -1.11
C LEU A 113 -10.10 4.87 0.31
N THR A 114 -10.66 5.63 1.24
CA THR A 114 -11.01 5.18 2.59
C THR A 114 -12.51 5.07 2.71
N VAL A 115 -13.00 3.95 3.25
CA VAL A 115 -14.43 3.70 3.50
C VAL A 115 -14.60 3.38 4.97
N GLN A 116 -15.45 4.13 5.68
CA GLN A 116 -15.84 3.83 7.05
C GLN A 116 -17.29 3.36 7.07
N LYS A 117 -17.53 2.18 7.64
CA LYS A 117 -18.86 1.60 7.78
C LYS A 117 -19.37 1.84 9.19
N ALA A 118 -20.51 2.51 9.31
CA ALA A 118 -21.21 2.76 10.56
C ALA A 118 -22.65 2.22 10.47
N ASP A 119 -23.30 2.06 11.62
CA ASP A 119 -24.66 1.52 11.69
C ASP A 119 -25.70 2.37 10.94
N ASN A 120 -25.39 3.66 10.72
CA ASN A 120 -26.24 4.63 10.04
C ASN A 120 -25.81 4.97 8.60
N GLY A 121 -24.83 4.26 8.03
CA GLY A 121 -24.39 4.45 6.66
C GLY A 121 -22.88 4.31 6.48
N GLU A 122 -22.43 4.60 5.25
CA GLU A 122 -21.02 4.56 4.88
C GLU A 122 -20.52 5.98 4.58
N SER A 123 -19.29 6.28 5.00
CA SER A 123 -18.61 7.52 4.62
C SER A 123 -17.34 7.20 3.86
N GLU A 124 -17.15 7.90 2.75
CA GLU A 124 -16.03 7.70 1.85
C GLU A 124 -15.15 8.96 1.74
N LYS A 125 -13.85 8.73 1.56
CA LYS A 125 -12.92 9.80 1.21
C LYS A 125 -11.87 9.25 0.26
N GLU A 126 -11.69 9.95 -0.86
CA GLU A 126 -10.72 9.63 -1.90
C GLU A 126 -9.72 10.77 -2.12
N GLY A 127 -8.59 10.45 -2.75
CA GLY A 127 -7.61 11.45 -3.18
C GLY A 127 -6.30 10.85 -3.65
N LYS A 128 -5.30 11.72 -3.77
CA LYS A 128 -3.92 11.36 -4.13
C LYS A 128 -3.00 11.48 -2.93
N PHE A 129 -2.00 10.60 -2.84
CA PHE A 129 -0.92 10.75 -1.87
C PHE A 129 0.15 11.69 -2.42
N GLU A 130 0.15 12.91 -1.91
CA GLU A 130 1.19 13.91 -2.19
C GLU A 130 2.52 13.60 -1.48
N SER A 131 2.51 12.69 -0.50
CA SER A 131 3.70 12.33 0.28
C SER A 131 3.58 10.96 0.94
N ALA A 132 4.73 10.40 1.34
CA ALA A 132 4.76 9.22 2.20
C ALA A 132 4.05 9.45 3.55
N THR A 133 4.10 10.68 4.08
CA THR A 133 3.40 11.03 5.33
C THR A 133 1.89 10.89 5.18
N ALA A 134 1.31 11.36 4.07
CA ALA A 134 -0.12 11.22 3.80
C ALA A 134 -0.52 9.74 3.71
N PHE A 135 0.33 8.91 3.10
CA PHE A 135 0.13 7.46 3.06
C PHE A 135 0.15 6.83 4.45
N VAL A 136 1.15 7.14 5.27
CA VAL A 136 1.23 6.65 6.66
C VAL A 136 0.00 7.07 7.47
N GLN A 137 -0.50 8.30 7.27
CA GLN A 137 -1.73 8.76 7.93
C GLN A 137 -2.96 7.94 7.52
N ALA A 138 -3.09 7.57 6.25
CA ALA A 138 -4.19 6.72 5.78
C ALA A 138 -4.09 5.29 6.35
N VAL A 139 -2.88 4.72 6.39
CA VAL A 139 -2.62 3.40 6.96
C VAL A 139 -2.91 3.38 8.47
N ARG A 140 -2.48 4.39 9.21
CA ARG A 140 -2.81 4.54 10.64
C ARG A 140 -4.29 4.76 10.87
N TRP A 141 -4.94 5.56 10.03
CA TRP A 141 -6.40 5.71 10.07
C TRP A 141 -7.09 4.36 9.93
N PHE A 142 -6.65 3.51 8.99
CA PHE A 142 -7.19 2.16 8.85
C PHE A 142 -7.00 1.37 10.15
N SER A 143 -5.77 1.28 10.68
CA SER A 143 -5.44 0.59 11.96
C SER A 143 -6.39 0.98 13.10
N MET A 144 -6.56 2.30 13.34
CA MET A 144 -7.42 2.82 14.40
C MET A 144 -8.91 2.50 14.24
N ASN A 145 -9.36 2.22 13.01
CA ASN A 145 -10.76 1.91 12.73
C ASN A 145 -11.02 0.40 12.58
N VAL A 146 -9.99 -0.44 12.52
CA VAL A 146 -10.14 -1.89 12.67
C VAL A 146 -10.41 -2.26 14.13
N ASN A 147 -9.73 -1.61 15.07
CA ASN A 147 -9.74 -1.96 16.49
C ASN A 147 -10.96 -1.44 17.30
N GLN A 148 -11.91 -0.73 16.68
CA GLN A 148 -13.14 -0.24 17.35
C GLN A 148 -14.28 -1.26 17.34
N ALA A 149 -13.94 -2.55 17.46
CA ALA A 149 -14.88 -3.67 17.50
C ALA A 149 -15.24 -4.05 18.94
#